data_AF-A0A1Q3H015-F1
#
_entry.id   AF-A0A1Q3H015-F1
#
_cell.length_a   1.000
_cell.length_b   1.000
_cell.length_c   1.000
_cell.angle_alpha   90.00
_cell.angle_beta   90.00
_cell.angle_gamma   90.00
#
_symmetry.space_group_name_H-M   'P 1'
#
loop_
_entity.id
_entity.type
_entity.pdbx_description
1 polymer ?
#
loop_
_entity_poly.entity_id
_entity_poly.type
_entity_poly.pdbx_seq_one_letter_code
_entity_poly.pdbx_strand_id
1 'polypeptide(L)'
;MKKLILCSLVISSFNALAQQNRLGLEENLQISTSVKFLGLLSQIPNNLARLSPSASVIPGTTYYKSGQISSKGHYNSYTITIIKGCNFIPTKSTVMSYQRVGRWEFYHKNRQPKAIGKFANYDYRSDHINTSKTSLEVGKWTYYYANGQKMAEGKYYSYSERKLFFDKGKPEKTGRWAYYDEKGQKVTSKTRIKAINLLINNIRGEIRTTAKPDLPNTMGYYSTRPLIHQAPSDNRFPLFRRDYANK
;
A
#
# COMPACT_ATOMS: atom_id res chain seq x y z
N MET A 1 35.49 21.13 0.15
CA MET A 1 34.69 21.68 1.27
C MET A 1 33.17 21.50 1.15
N LYS A 2 32.53 21.75 0.00
CA LYS A 2 31.06 21.60 -0.16
C LYS A 2 30.48 20.20 0.13
N LYS A 3 31.24 19.12 -0.10
CA LYS A 3 30.82 17.72 0.19
C LYS A 3 30.80 17.37 1.69
N LEU A 4 31.64 18.03 2.51
CA LEU A 4 31.69 17.78 3.97
C LEU A 4 30.50 18.41 4.70
N ILE A 5 30.05 19.58 4.23
CA ILE A 5 28.91 20.32 4.81
C ILE A 5 27.60 19.55 4.61
N LEU A 6 27.46 18.82 3.49
CA LEU A 6 26.27 17.99 3.24
C LEU A 6 26.16 16.81 4.22
N CYS A 7 27.29 16.17 4.58
CA CYS A 7 27.29 15.05 5.52
C CYS A 7 26.91 15.46 6.95
N SER A 8 27.37 16.62 7.42
CA SER A 8 27.05 17.11 8.77
C SER A 8 25.57 17.50 8.92
N LEU A 9 24.95 18.06 7.87
CA LEU A 9 23.53 18.44 7.85
C LEU A 9 22.57 17.24 7.92
N VAL A 10 22.97 16.09 7.35
CA VAL A 10 22.19 14.84 7.41
C VAL A 10 22.30 14.18 8.79
N ILE A 11 23.42 14.35 9.49
CA ILE A 11 23.65 13.76 10.83
C ILE A 11 22.90 14.56 11.92
N SER A 12 22.86 15.90 11.83
CA SER A 12 22.14 16.74 12.80
C SER A 12 20.62 16.54 12.74
N SER A 13 20.06 16.35 11.54
CA SER A 13 18.65 16.03 11.36
C SER A 13 18.29 14.64 11.89
N PHE A 14 19.23 13.69 11.89
CA PHE A 14 19.07 12.36 12.50
C PHE A 14 18.96 12.43 14.04
N ASN A 15 19.77 13.27 14.70
CA ASN A 15 19.74 13.43 16.16
C ASN A 15 18.47 14.18 16.64
N ALA A 16 17.96 15.13 15.85
CA ALA A 16 16.73 15.84 16.16
C ALA A 16 15.49 14.92 16.09
N LEU A 17 15.44 14.02 15.10
CA LEU A 17 14.40 12.99 14.99
C LEU A 17 14.47 11.95 16.12
N ALA A 18 15.68 11.66 16.63
CA ALA A 18 15.86 10.76 17.77
C ALA A 18 15.43 11.39 19.11
N GLN A 19 15.55 12.71 19.28
CA GLN A 19 15.16 13.42 20.51
C GLN A 19 13.65 13.71 20.62
N GLN A 20 12.90 13.74 19.52
CA GLN A 20 11.43 13.88 19.55
C GLN A 20 10.70 12.63 20.12
N ASN A 21 11.41 11.54 20.42
CA ASN A 21 10.88 10.27 20.95
C ASN A 21 10.37 10.30 22.42
N ARG A 22 10.08 11.46 23.01
CA ARG A 22 9.56 11.54 24.40
C ARG A 22 8.04 11.65 24.53
N LEU A 23 7.30 11.69 23.43
CA LEU A 23 5.83 11.84 23.47
C LEU A 23 5.13 10.85 22.53
N GLY A 24 5.03 9.58 22.94
CA GLY A 24 3.88 8.67 22.74
C GLY A 24 3.16 8.55 21.38
N LEU A 25 3.70 9.08 20.29
CA LEU A 25 3.13 9.11 18.96
C LEU A 25 4.33 9.04 18.02
N GLU A 26 4.37 8.07 17.08
CA GLU A 26 5.17 8.04 15.84
C GLU A 26 5.74 6.65 15.44
N GLU A 27 5.31 5.53 16.02
CA GLU A 27 5.81 4.21 15.56
C GLU A 27 5.48 3.92 14.08
N ASN A 28 4.35 4.42 13.55
CA ASN A 28 3.96 4.21 12.15
C ASN A 28 4.69 5.12 11.15
N LEU A 29 5.10 6.33 11.54
CA LEU A 29 5.87 7.20 10.64
C LEU A 29 7.32 6.71 10.53
N GLN A 30 7.88 6.21 11.63
CA GLN A 30 9.23 5.62 11.69
C GLN A 30 9.38 4.39 10.77
N ILE A 31 8.36 3.54 10.65
CA ILE A 31 8.41 2.36 9.77
C ILE A 31 8.43 2.78 8.29
N SER A 32 7.59 3.75 7.88
CA SER A 32 7.55 4.22 6.49
C SER A 32 8.80 5.03 6.09
N THR A 33 9.37 5.80 7.02
CA THR A 33 10.61 6.56 6.76
C THR A 33 11.81 5.62 6.67
N SER A 34 11.89 4.58 7.51
CA SER A 34 12.96 3.58 7.47
C SER A 34 13.03 2.83 6.13
N VAL A 35 11.88 2.46 5.56
CA VAL A 35 11.83 1.75 4.26
C VAL A 35 12.25 2.65 3.09
N LYS A 36 11.79 3.90 3.05
CA LYS A 36 12.22 4.88 2.02
C LYS A 36 13.71 5.21 2.15
N PHE A 37 14.23 5.29 3.37
CA PHE A 37 15.64 5.56 3.66
C PHE A 37 16.57 4.44 3.19
N LEU A 38 16.17 3.18 3.36
CA LEU A 38 16.95 2.03 2.86
C LEU A 38 17.09 2.04 1.33
N GLY A 39 16.04 2.45 0.60
CA GLY A 39 16.10 2.59 -0.87
C GLY A 39 16.97 3.76 -1.36
N LEU A 40 17.14 4.80 -0.54
CA LEU A 40 18.09 5.90 -0.81
C LEU A 40 19.53 5.46 -0.54
N LEU A 41 19.77 4.64 0.50
CA LEU A 41 21.11 4.18 0.84
C LEU A 41 21.68 3.17 -0.16
N SER A 42 20.85 2.42 -0.88
CA SER A 42 21.28 1.50 -1.93
C SER A 42 21.78 2.21 -3.20
N GLN A 43 21.57 3.53 -3.33
CA GLN A 43 22.07 4.31 -4.47
C GLN A 43 23.50 4.83 -4.27
N ILE A 44 24.10 4.64 -3.08
CA ILE A 44 25.47 5.04 -2.79
C ILE A 44 26.39 3.84 -3.01
N PRO A 45 27.36 3.89 -3.95
CA PRO A 45 28.31 2.81 -4.15
C PRO A 45 29.11 2.54 -2.86
N ASN A 46 29.34 1.26 -2.54
CA ASN A 46 30.18 0.74 -1.44
C ASN A 46 29.56 0.62 -0.03
N ASN A 47 28.25 0.76 0.15
CA ASN A 47 27.63 0.43 1.44
C ASN A 47 27.36 -1.08 1.57
N LEU A 48 27.99 -1.73 2.54
CA LEU A 48 27.63 -3.09 2.96
C LEU A 48 26.57 -2.99 4.07
N ALA A 49 25.34 -3.38 3.74
CA ALA A 49 24.33 -3.69 4.75
C ALA A 49 24.45 -5.17 5.10
N ARG A 50 24.45 -5.51 6.38
CA ARG A 50 24.31 -6.91 6.85
C ARG A 50 23.13 -7.00 7.79
N LEU A 51 22.17 -7.86 7.45
CA LEU A 51 21.12 -8.26 8.38
C LEU A 51 21.67 -9.34 9.31
N SER A 52 21.58 -9.12 10.60
CA SER A 52 21.75 -10.20 11.59
C SER A 52 20.36 -10.57 12.10
N PRO A 53 19.88 -11.79 11.85
CA PRO A 53 18.55 -12.20 12.30
C PRO A 53 18.59 -12.47 13.81
N SER A 54 18.25 -11.47 14.62
CA SER A 54 17.72 -11.66 15.97
C SER A 54 16.20 -11.70 15.87
N ALA A 55 15.66 -12.81 15.35
CA ALA A 55 14.22 -12.95 15.13
C ALA A 55 13.49 -13.16 16.47
N SER A 56 13.23 -12.06 17.17
CA SER A 56 12.26 -12.05 18.26
C SER A 56 10.88 -11.82 17.66
N VAL A 57 9.93 -12.65 18.04
CA VAL A 57 8.51 -12.46 17.70
C VAL A 57 7.91 -11.53 18.75
N ILE A 58 7.54 -10.33 18.33
CA ILE A 58 7.02 -9.28 19.22
C ILE A 58 5.52 -9.12 18.94
N PRO A 59 4.64 -9.12 19.96
CA PRO A 59 3.24 -8.80 19.75
C PRO A 59 3.11 -7.38 19.18
N GLY A 60 2.34 -7.25 18.11
CA GLY A 60 2.12 -5.98 17.42
C GLY A 60 0.67 -5.55 17.54
N THR A 61 0.41 -4.39 18.15
CA THR A 61 -0.91 -3.76 18.15
C THR A 61 -0.75 -2.33 17.67
N THR A 62 -1.49 -1.94 16.64
CA THR A 62 -1.51 -0.56 16.16
C THR A 62 -2.84 0.09 16.46
N TYR A 63 -2.85 1.41 16.58
CA TYR A 63 -4.03 2.19 16.92
C TYR A 63 -4.31 3.25 15.86
N TYR A 64 -5.57 3.64 15.72
CA TYR A 64 -5.98 4.86 15.06
C TYR A 64 -5.63 6.08 15.93
N LYS A 65 -5.67 7.28 15.34
CA LYS A 65 -5.54 8.55 16.11
C LYS A 65 -6.56 8.66 17.25
N SER A 66 -7.71 8.01 17.12
CA SER A 66 -8.75 7.94 18.15
C SER A 66 -8.40 7.03 19.34
N GLY A 67 -7.25 6.35 19.33
CA GLY A 67 -6.87 5.36 20.35
C GLY A 67 -7.53 3.99 20.17
N GLN A 68 -8.40 3.82 19.18
CA GLN A 68 -9.01 2.52 18.86
C GLN A 68 -8.01 1.61 18.14
N ILE A 69 -8.04 0.30 18.39
CA ILE A 69 -7.18 -0.68 17.72
C ILE A 69 -7.47 -0.68 16.21
N SER A 70 -6.42 -0.58 15.40
CA SER A 70 -6.48 -0.64 13.93
C SER A 70 -5.95 -1.96 13.37
N SER A 71 -5.00 -2.60 14.05
CA SER A 71 -4.57 -3.96 13.73
C SER A 71 -3.88 -4.65 14.89
N LYS A 72 -3.91 -6.00 14.89
CA LYS A 72 -3.27 -6.88 15.87
C LYS A 72 -2.61 -8.06 15.18
N GLY A 73 -1.41 -8.43 15.62
CA GLY A 73 -0.67 -9.58 15.12
C GLY A 73 0.71 -9.69 15.76
N HIS A 74 1.69 -10.19 15.01
CA HIS A 74 3.08 -10.31 15.46
C HIS A 74 4.05 -9.75 14.43
N TYR A 75 5.15 -9.19 14.92
CA TYR A 75 6.28 -8.76 14.10
C TYR A 75 7.49 -9.65 14.36
N ASN A 76 8.24 -9.94 13.31
CA ASN A 76 9.65 -10.28 13.45
C ASN A 76 10.45 -8.97 13.48
N SER A 77 11.30 -8.81 14.49
CA SER A 77 12.32 -7.76 14.51
C SER A 77 13.59 -8.21 13.78
N TYR A 78 14.19 -7.32 13.00
CA TYR A 78 15.48 -7.53 12.37
C TYR A 78 16.39 -6.35 12.70
N THR A 79 17.62 -6.66 13.07
CA THR A 79 18.66 -5.65 13.27
C THR A 79 19.46 -5.49 11.98
N ILE A 80 19.30 -4.33 11.33
CA ILE A 80 20.03 -3.95 10.13
C ILE A 80 21.27 -3.19 10.56
N THR A 81 22.45 -3.76 10.33
CA THR A 81 23.70 -3.02 10.50
C THR A 81 24.10 -2.43 9.15
N ILE A 82 24.20 -1.11 9.11
CA ILE A 82 24.63 -0.33 7.96
C ILE A 82 26.05 0.13 8.26
N ILE A 83 27.00 -0.35 7.47
CA ILE A 83 28.40 0.09 7.57
C ILE A 83 28.60 1.12 6.45
N LYS A 84 28.74 2.39 6.83
CA LYS A 84 29.07 3.47 5.89
C LYS A 84 30.57 3.75 5.96
N GLY A 85 31.28 3.59 4.85
CA GLY A 85 32.70 3.91 4.77
C GLY A 85 33.09 4.44 3.40
N CYS A 86 33.59 5.67 3.36
CA CYS A 86 34.54 6.09 2.34
C CYS A 86 35.93 6.11 3.00
N ASN A 87 36.78 5.19 2.57
CA ASN A 87 38.24 5.06 2.72
C ASN A 87 38.96 5.22 4.06
N PHE A 88 38.44 5.76 5.17
CA PHE A 88 39.28 5.86 6.40
C PHE A 88 38.63 5.59 7.77
N ILE A 89 37.31 5.74 7.97
CA ILE A 89 36.67 5.36 9.24
C ILE A 89 35.28 4.77 8.96
N PRO A 90 35.05 3.46 9.12
CA PRO A 90 33.73 2.88 8.97
C PRO A 90 32.83 3.36 10.12
N THR A 91 31.74 4.04 9.79
CA THR A 91 30.68 4.35 10.75
C THR A 91 29.65 3.22 10.73
N LYS A 92 29.43 2.60 11.89
CA LYS A 92 28.42 1.55 12.07
C LYS A 92 27.14 2.19 12.58
N SER A 93 26.06 2.07 11.82
CA SER A 93 24.71 2.44 12.26
C SER A 93 23.85 1.19 12.36
N THR A 94 23.00 1.11 13.38
CA THR A 94 22.07 -0.01 13.55
C THR A 94 20.64 0.50 13.48
N VAL A 95 19.83 -0.10 12.63
CA VAL A 95 18.41 0.24 12.44
C VAL A 95 17.58 -1.02 12.70
N MET A 96 16.48 -0.87 13.45
CA MET A 96 15.52 -1.95 13.64
C MET A 96 14.49 -1.95 12.51
N SER A 97 14.19 -3.13 11.97
CA SER A 97 13.13 -3.32 10.98
C SER A 97 12.11 -4.32 11.51
N TYR A 98 10.83 -3.98 11.42
CA TYR A 98 9.73 -4.81 11.90
C TYR A 98 8.92 -5.31 10.72
N GLN A 99 8.79 -6.63 10.58
CA GLN A 99 8.05 -7.25 9.49
C GLN A 99 6.93 -8.10 10.05
N ARG A 100 5.71 -7.91 9.54
CA ARG A 100 4.53 -8.67 9.98
C ARG A 100 4.74 -10.17 9.72
N VAL A 101 4.41 -11.00 10.68
CA VAL A 101 4.48 -12.45 10.55
C VAL A 101 3.25 -13.11 11.16
N GLY A 102 2.89 -14.28 10.66
CA GLY A 102 1.82 -15.07 11.24
C GLY A 102 0.45 -14.44 11.02
N ARG A 103 -0.50 -14.75 11.90
CA ARG A 103 -1.88 -14.27 11.79
C ARG A 103 -1.97 -12.78 12.12
N TRP A 104 -2.74 -12.07 11.31
CA TRP A 104 -3.03 -10.66 11.47
C TRP A 104 -4.52 -10.37 11.33
N GLU A 105 -4.99 -9.46 12.16
CA GLU A 105 -6.36 -8.94 12.17
C GLU A 105 -6.30 -7.42 12.03
N PHE A 106 -7.07 -6.90 11.09
CA PHE A 106 -7.23 -5.47 10.86
C PHE A 106 -8.68 -5.11 11.16
N TYR A 107 -8.89 -3.92 11.69
CA TYR A 107 -10.22 -3.45 12.06
C TYR A 107 -10.56 -2.18 11.28
N HIS A 108 -11.84 -1.87 11.19
CA HIS A 108 -12.37 -0.57 10.80
C HIS A 108 -12.46 0.35 12.03
N LYS A 109 -12.71 1.65 11.83
CA LYS A 109 -12.92 2.60 12.94
C LYS A 109 -14.09 2.23 13.86
N ASN A 110 -15.09 1.52 13.33
CA ASN A 110 -16.22 1.02 14.12
C ASN A 110 -15.92 -0.33 14.83
N ARG A 111 -14.64 -0.71 14.93
CA ARG A 111 -14.14 -1.94 15.56
C ARG A 111 -14.55 -3.25 14.89
N GLN A 112 -15.29 -3.19 13.78
CA GLN A 112 -15.57 -4.39 12.99
C GLN A 112 -14.31 -4.87 12.26
N PRO A 113 -14.14 -6.19 12.05
CA PRO A 113 -13.05 -6.71 11.25
C PRO A 113 -13.03 -6.06 9.87
N LYS A 114 -11.85 -5.74 9.37
CA LYS A 114 -11.57 -5.22 8.02
C LYS A 114 -10.89 -6.28 7.16
N ALA A 115 -9.92 -6.97 7.73
CA ALA A 115 -9.20 -8.05 7.06
C ALA A 115 -8.61 -9.02 8.08
N ILE A 116 -8.61 -10.31 7.75
CA ILE A 116 -7.98 -11.35 8.56
C ILE A 116 -7.20 -12.27 7.62
N GLY A 117 -5.96 -12.56 7.97
CA GLY A 117 -5.13 -13.46 7.18
C GLY A 117 -3.76 -13.71 7.81
N LYS A 118 -2.83 -14.19 6.99
CA LYS A 118 -1.47 -14.50 7.42
C LYS A 118 -0.44 -13.73 6.60
N PHE A 119 0.62 -13.28 7.26
CA PHE A 119 1.84 -12.78 6.64
C PHE A 119 2.97 -13.79 6.76
N ALA A 120 3.84 -13.81 5.76
CA ALA A 120 5.14 -14.46 5.84
C ALA A 120 6.24 -13.53 5.31
N ASN A 121 7.44 -13.69 5.87
CA ASN A 121 8.60 -12.90 5.49
C ASN A 121 9.42 -13.65 4.44
N TYR A 122 9.68 -13.00 3.33
CA TYR A 122 10.46 -13.55 2.23
C TYR A 122 11.74 -12.76 2.05
N ASP A 123 12.80 -13.46 1.64
CA ASP A 123 14.02 -12.80 1.19
C ASP A 123 13.75 -12.15 -0.16
N TYR A 124 13.86 -10.83 -0.20
CA TYR A 124 13.87 -10.08 -1.44
C TYR A 124 15.31 -10.00 -1.93
N ARG A 125 15.62 -10.73 -3.01
CA ARG A 125 16.89 -10.60 -3.72
C ARG A 125 16.71 -9.58 -4.84
N SER A 126 17.29 -8.41 -4.67
CA SER A 126 17.59 -7.51 -5.79
C SER A 126 19.02 -7.79 -6.23
N ASP A 127 19.28 -7.75 -7.54
CA ASP A 127 20.51 -8.21 -8.19
C ASP A 127 21.84 -7.63 -7.65
N HIS A 128 21.77 -6.62 -6.78
CA HIS A 128 22.95 -5.97 -6.24
C HIS A 128 23.07 -5.94 -4.71
N ILE A 129 22.03 -6.29 -3.92
CA ILE A 129 22.11 -6.31 -2.45
C ILE A 129 21.15 -7.35 -1.84
N ASN A 130 21.70 -8.39 -1.18
CA ASN A 130 20.97 -9.44 -0.47
C ASN A 130 20.60 -9.04 0.97
N THR A 131 19.69 -8.09 1.22
CA THR A 131 19.40 -7.72 2.64
C THR A 131 18.02 -7.14 2.96
N SER A 132 16.96 -7.36 2.19
CA SER A 132 15.62 -6.98 2.68
C SER A 132 14.69 -8.19 2.82
N LYS A 133 14.17 -8.37 4.04
CA LYS A 133 12.99 -9.20 4.27
C LYS A 133 11.77 -8.35 3.92
N THR A 134 10.87 -8.89 3.11
CA THR A 134 9.57 -8.27 2.85
C THR A 134 8.46 -9.13 3.42
N SER A 135 7.51 -8.51 4.09
CA SER A 135 6.33 -9.19 4.62
C SER A 135 5.19 -9.18 3.60
N LEU A 136 4.76 -10.37 3.16
CA LEU A 136 3.71 -10.53 2.16
C LEU A 136 2.50 -11.29 2.71
N GLU A 137 1.31 -10.92 2.24
CA GLU A 137 0.06 -11.64 2.48
C GLU A 137 0.18 -13.05 1.87
N VAL A 138 -0.12 -14.09 2.65
CA VAL A 138 -0.04 -15.50 2.23
C VAL A 138 -1.25 -16.30 2.70
N GLY A 139 -1.56 -17.38 1.99
CA GLY A 139 -2.61 -18.31 2.40
C GLY A 139 -3.99 -17.67 2.37
N LYS A 140 -4.92 -18.15 3.21
CA LYS A 140 -6.30 -17.69 3.22
C LYS A 140 -6.41 -16.27 3.79
N TRP A 141 -7.15 -15.42 3.07
CA TRP A 141 -7.51 -14.08 3.49
C TRP A 141 -9.01 -13.86 3.36
N THR A 142 -9.57 -13.16 4.34
CA THR A 142 -10.97 -12.70 4.33
C THR A 142 -10.98 -11.20 4.61
N TYR A 143 -11.67 -10.46 3.76
CA TYR A 143 -11.90 -9.03 3.86
C TYR A 143 -13.36 -8.78 4.14
N TYR A 144 -13.64 -7.69 4.86
CA TYR A 144 -14.97 -7.36 5.37
C TYR A 144 -15.30 -5.89 5.10
N TYR A 145 -16.58 -5.63 4.86
CA TYR A 145 -17.14 -4.29 4.85
C TYR A 145 -17.18 -3.70 6.26
N ALA A 146 -17.39 -2.39 6.36
CA ALA A 146 -17.54 -1.73 7.66
C ALA A 146 -18.76 -2.28 8.43
N ASN A 147 -19.81 -2.73 7.75
CA ASN A 147 -20.97 -3.34 8.39
C ASN A 147 -20.72 -4.78 8.91
N GLY A 148 -19.49 -5.29 8.80
CA GLY A 148 -19.11 -6.64 9.25
C GLY A 148 -19.42 -7.76 8.26
N GLN A 149 -20.13 -7.49 7.16
CA GLN A 149 -20.36 -8.49 6.10
C GLN A 149 -19.06 -8.81 5.37
N LYS A 150 -18.91 -10.06 4.92
CA LYS A 150 -17.76 -10.44 4.09
C LYS A 150 -17.81 -9.62 2.79
N MET A 151 -16.66 -9.10 2.38
CA MET A 151 -16.46 -8.42 1.10
C MET A 151 -15.78 -9.36 0.10
N ALA A 152 -14.75 -10.06 0.54
CA ALA A 152 -14.03 -11.00 -0.30
C ALA A 152 -13.36 -12.08 0.54
N GLU A 153 -13.23 -13.28 -0.01
CA GLU A 153 -12.34 -14.29 0.54
C GLU A 153 -11.63 -15.07 -0.57
N GLY A 154 -10.40 -15.46 -0.29
CA GLY A 154 -9.57 -16.18 -1.24
C GLY A 154 -8.23 -16.54 -0.64
N LYS A 155 -7.28 -16.87 -1.50
CA LYS A 155 -5.92 -17.22 -1.10
C LYS A 155 -4.90 -16.36 -1.82
N TYR A 156 -3.83 -16.03 -1.11
CA TYR A 156 -2.60 -15.49 -1.66
C TYR A 156 -1.55 -16.58 -1.78
N TYR A 157 -0.68 -16.44 -2.79
CA TYR A 157 0.36 -17.41 -3.08
C TYR A 157 1.38 -17.48 -1.94
N SER A 158 1.96 -18.66 -1.73
CA SER A 158 3.08 -18.86 -0.82
C SER A 158 4.36 -18.93 -1.64
N TYR A 159 5.28 -17.98 -1.48
CA TYR A 159 6.49 -17.89 -2.29
C TYR A 159 7.61 -18.83 -1.80
N SER A 160 7.27 -20.03 -1.33
CA SER A 160 8.28 -20.96 -0.80
C SER A 160 9.28 -21.45 -1.85
N GLU A 161 8.95 -21.39 -3.14
CA GLU A 161 9.74 -22.06 -4.19
C GLU A 161 10.05 -21.22 -5.44
N ARG A 162 9.38 -20.08 -5.64
CA ARG A 162 9.72 -19.16 -6.73
C ARG A 162 10.53 -17.99 -6.16
N LYS A 163 11.78 -17.87 -6.62
CA LYS A 163 12.57 -16.63 -6.49
C LYS A 163 11.67 -15.48 -6.96
N LEU A 164 11.46 -14.48 -6.09
CA LEU A 164 10.67 -13.26 -6.34
C LEU A 164 11.37 -12.41 -7.42
N PHE A 165 11.39 -12.88 -8.66
CA PHE A 165 12.06 -12.20 -9.77
C PHE A 165 11.18 -11.16 -10.46
N PHE A 166 9.88 -11.12 -10.17
CA PHE A 166 8.96 -10.30 -10.93
C PHE A 166 8.14 -9.38 -10.01
N ASP A 167 8.31 -8.09 -10.26
CA ASP A 167 7.46 -6.95 -9.93
C ASP A 167 7.17 -6.69 -8.43
N LYS A 168 8.08 -5.94 -7.79
CA LYS A 168 7.85 -5.04 -6.62
C LYS A 168 7.26 -5.67 -5.35
N GLY A 169 7.31 -6.99 -5.17
CA GLY A 169 6.89 -7.63 -3.92
C GLY A 169 5.41 -7.39 -3.60
N LYS A 170 4.54 -7.43 -4.62
CA LYS A 170 3.09 -7.41 -4.40
C LYS A 170 2.58 -8.84 -4.19
N PRO A 171 1.71 -9.09 -3.21
CA PRO A 171 1.15 -10.42 -3.01
C PRO A 171 0.22 -10.79 -4.17
N GLU A 172 0.42 -11.97 -4.75
CA GLU A 172 -0.37 -12.47 -5.87
C GLU A 172 -1.56 -13.30 -5.40
N LYS A 173 -2.75 -12.94 -5.90
CA LYS A 173 -3.97 -13.70 -5.66
C LYS A 173 -3.91 -15.03 -6.40
N THR A 174 -4.17 -16.12 -5.70
CA THR A 174 -4.21 -17.48 -6.25
C THR A 174 -5.59 -18.11 -6.07
N GLY A 175 -5.93 -18.99 -7.01
CA GLY A 175 -7.20 -19.71 -7.02
C GLY A 175 -8.41 -18.80 -7.28
N ARG A 176 -9.60 -19.33 -6.97
CA ARG A 176 -10.86 -18.60 -7.14
C ARG A 176 -11.10 -17.71 -5.93
N TRP A 177 -11.22 -16.40 -6.17
CA TRP A 177 -11.67 -15.45 -5.17
C TRP A 177 -13.19 -15.32 -5.20
N ALA A 178 -13.82 -15.44 -4.02
CA ALA A 178 -15.22 -15.13 -3.85
C ALA A 178 -15.36 -13.66 -3.44
N TYR A 179 -16.29 -12.96 -4.06
CA TYR A 179 -16.64 -11.58 -3.76
C TYR A 179 -18.10 -11.53 -3.36
N TYR A 180 -18.44 -10.60 -2.48
CA TYR A 180 -19.76 -10.43 -1.93
C TYR A 180 -20.11 -8.94 -1.96
N ASP A 181 -21.40 -8.62 -2.05
CA ASP A 181 -21.88 -7.24 -1.90
C ASP A 181 -22.08 -6.87 -0.42
N GLU A 182 -22.46 -5.63 -0.15
CA GLU A 182 -22.68 -5.14 1.22
C GLU A 182 -23.83 -5.86 1.95
N LYS A 183 -24.70 -6.56 1.21
CA LYS A 183 -25.78 -7.39 1.75
C LYS A 183 -25.32 -8.84 1.99
N GLY A 184 -24.05 -9.15 1.76
CA GLY A 184 -23.47 -10.48 1.90
C GLY A 184 -23.78 -11.44 0.75
N GLN A 185 -24.37 -10.96 -0.36
CA GLN A 185 -24.70 -11.81 -1.50
C GLN A 185 -23.50 -11.98 -2.40
N LYS A 186 -23.24 -13.22 -2.86
CA LYS A 186 -22.10 -13.53 -3.71
C LYS A 186 -22.21 -12.83 -5.07
N VAL A 187 -21.23 -11.99 -5.39
CA VAL A 187 -21.15 -11.29 -6.67
C VAL A 187 -20.57 -12.25 -7.71
N THR A 188 -21.42 -12.70 -8.63
CA THR A 188 -21.00 -13.53 -9.77
C THR A 188 -20.69 -12.65 -10.99
N SER A 189 -19.97 -13.20 -11.97
CA SER A 189 -19.78 -12.53 -13.27
C SER A 189 -21.11 -12.18 -13.92
N LYS A 190 -22.12 -13.06 -13.82
CA LYS A 190 -23.48 -12.81 -14.30
C LYS A 190 -24.12 -11.60 -13.61
N THR A 191 -23.98 -11.48 -12.29
CA THR A 191 -24.49 -10.32 -11.54
C THR A 191 -23.79 -9.03 -11.96
N ARG A 192 -22.47 -9.06 -12.16
CA ARG A 192 -21.71 -7.90 -12.65
C ARG A 192 -22.15 -7.47 -14.04
N ILE A 193 -22.28 -8.41 -14.98
CA ILE A 193 -22.75 -8.12 -16.34
C ILE A 193 -24.17 -7.51 -16.31
N LYS A 194 -25.06 -8.06 -15.49
CA LYS A 194 -26.42 -7.50 -15.31
C LYS A 194 -26.38 -6.05 -14.81
N ALA A 195 -25.52 -5.75 -13.83
CA ALA A 195 -25.37 -4.39 -13.29
C ALA A 195 -24.80 -3.42 -14.34
N ILE A 196 -23.81 -3.85 -15.14
CA ILE A 196 -23.25 -3.07 -16.24
C ILE A 196 -24.32 -2.78 -17.31
N ASN A 197 -25.10 -3.78 -17.70
CA ASN A 197 -26.16 -3.60 -18.70
C ASN A 197 -27.25 -2.64 -18.22
N LEU A 198 -27.62 -2.70 -16.93
CA LEU A 198 -28.56 -1.75 -16.33
C LEU A 198 -28.02 -0.32 -16.38
N LEU A 199 -26.74 -0.12 -16.03
CA LEU A 199 -26.08 1.18 -16.09
C LEU A 199 -26.06 1.74 -17.52
N ILE A 200 -25.71 0.92 -18.51
CA ILE A 200 -25.72 1.31 -19.93
C ILE A 200 -27.11 1.76 -20.37
N ASN A 201 -28.16 1.04 -19.96
CA ASN A 201 -29.54 1.39 -20.31
C ASN A 201 -29.99 2.70 -19.66
N ASN A 202 -29.62 2.94 -18.40
CA ASN A 202 -29.91 4.21 -17.72
C ASN A 202 -29.23 5.40 -18.41
N ILE A 203 -27.93 5.27 -18.74
CA ILE A 203 -27.18 6.30 -19.48
C ILE A 203 -27.84 6.60 -20.84
N ARG A 204 -28.27 5.55 -21.56
CA ARG A 204 -28.99 5.73 -22.84
C ARG A 204 -30.33 6.45 -22.65
N GLY A 205 -31.05 6.17 -21.56
CA GLY A 205 -32.28 6.87 -21.20
C GLY A 205 -32.03 8.36 -20.95
N GLU A 206 -31.03 8.69 -20.12
CA GLU A 206 -30.65 10.07 -19.82
C GLU A 206 -30.27 10.84 -21.09
N ILE A 207 -29.41 10.27 -21.94
CA ILE A 207 -29.00 10.89 -23.21
C ILE A 207 -30.22 11.22 -24.09
N ARG A 208 -31.19 10.30 -24.19
CA ARG A 208 -32.42 10.53 -24.97
C ARG A 208 -33.28 11.67 -24.42
N THR A 209 -33.34 11.81 -23.09
CA THR A 209 -34.13 12.88 -22.45
C THR A 209 -33.46 14.24 -22.49
N THR A 210 -32.13 14.29 -22.52
CA THR A 210 -31.36 15.54 -22.63
C THR A 210 -31.19 16.02 -24.07
N ALA A 211 -31.33 15.12 -25.05
CA ALA A 211 -31.43 15.49 -26.45
C ALA A 211 -32.82 16.09 -26.72
N LYS A 212 -33.06 17.32 -26.26
CA LYS A 212 -34.13 18.15 -26.86
C LYS A 212 -33.79 18.27 -28.35
N PRO A 213 -34.75 18.06 -29.26
CA PRO A 213 -34.54 18.47 -30.64
C PRO A 213 -34.33 19.98 -30.58
N ASP A 214 -33.12 20.43 -30.92
CA ASP A 214 -32.88 21.85 -31.14
C ASP A 214 -33.96 22.33 -32.11
N LEU A 215 -34.63 23.41 -31.70
CA LEU A 215 -35.67 24.04 -32.50
C LEU A 215 -35.19 24.23 -33.95
N PRO A 216 -36.10 24.14 -34.94
CA PRO A 216 -35.75 24.30 -36.33
C PRO A 216 -34.96 25.59 -36.54
N ASN A 217 -33.82 25.44 -37.22
CA ASN A 217 -32.94 26.50 -37.71
C ASN A 217 -33.73 27.70 -38.24
N THR A 218 -33.86 28.76 -37.44
CA THR A 218 -33.86 30.11 -38.00
C THR A 218 -32.42 30.45 -38.35
N MET A 219 -32.09 30.30 -39.64
CA MET A 219 -30.82 30.68 -40.24
C MET A 219 -30.45 32.12 -39.88
N GLY A 220 -29.41 32.28 -39.05
CA GLY A 220 -28.67 33.52 -38.89
C GLY A 220 -27.18 33.21 -39.08
N TYR A 221 -26.65 33.52 -40.26
CA TYR A 221 -25.24 33.40 -40.59
C TYR A 221 -24.40 34.35 -39.73
N TYR A 222 -23.73 33.85 -38.68
CA TYR A 222 -22.53 34.51 -38.17
C TYR A 222 -21.45 33.50 -37.78
N SER A 223 -20.33 33.62 -38.49
CA SER A 223 -19.01 33.06 -38.21
C SER A 223 -18.64 33.19 -36.73
N THR A 224 -18.30 32.09 -36.07
CA THR A 224 -17.22 32.05 -35.06
C THR A 224 -16.75 30.61 -34.77
N ARG A 225 -15.50 30.54 -34.30
CA ARG A 225 -14.56 29.41 -34.29
C ARG A 225 -15.00 28.18 -33.47
N PRO A 226 -14.47 26.98 -33.78
CA PRO A 226 -14.82 25.75 -33.06
C PRO A 226 -14.28 25.77 -31.62
N LEU A 227 -15.19 25.60 -30.65
CA LEU A 227 -14.88 25.32 -29.25
C LEU A 227 -14.50 23.84 -29.11
N ILE A 228 -13.25 23.59 -28.75
CA ILE A 228 -12.73 22.26 -28.43
C ILE A 228 -13.20 21.90 -27.02
N HIS A 229 -14.23 21.07 -26.92
CA HIS A 229 -14.64 20.48 -25.64
C HIS A 229 -13.70 19.33 -25.26
N GLN A 230 -12.93 19.51 -24.19
CA GLN A 230 -12.19 18.41 -23.55
C GLN A 230 -13.17 17.50 -22.81
N ALA A 231 -13.06 16.19 -23.07
CA ALA A 231 -13.85 15.16 -22.40
C ALA A 231 -13.54 15.13 -20.88
N PRO A 232 -14.55 14.99 -20.00
CA PRO A 232 -14.31 14.79 -18.57
C PRO A 232 -13.55 13.47 -18.35
N SER A 233 -12.42 13.53 -17.66
CA SER A 233 -11.65 12.34 -17.28
C SER A 233 -12.47 11.42 -16.36
N ASP A 234 -12.62 10.17 -16.77
CA ASP A 234 -13.46 9.15 -16.14
C ASP A 234 -12.85 8.59 -14.82
N ASN A 235 -12.90 9.38 -13.76
CA ASN A 235 -12.38 9.04 -12.43
C ASN A 235 -13.44 8.56 -11.42
N ARG A 236 -14.63 8.13 -11.86
CA ARG A 236 -15.80 7.90 -10.96
C ARG A 236 -16.03 6.46 -10.50
N PHE A 237 -15.11 5.52 -10.70
CA PHE A 237 -15.22 4.15 -10.14
C PHE A 237 -14.24 3.90 -8.98
N PRO A 238 -14.68 3.94 -7.69
CA PRO A 238 -13.80 3.76 -6.53
C PRO A 238 -13.56 2.29 -6.14
N LEU A 239 -13.81 1.31 -7.01
CA LEU A 239 -13.86 -0.09 -6.57
C LEU A 239 -12.50 -0.76 -6.30
N PHE A 240 -11.36 -0.13 -6.63
CA PHE A 240 -10.04 -0.74 -6.40
C PHE A 240 -8.91 0.24 -6.04
N ARG A 241 -9.19 1.32 -5.31
CA ARG A 241 -8.10 1.98 -4.57
C ARG A 241 -7.87 1.21 -3.27
N ARG A 242 -6.78 0.43 -3.20
CA ARG A 242 -6.09 0.29 -1.92
C ARG A 242 -5.69 1.71 -1.54
N ASP A 243 -6.21 2.21 -0.42
CA ASP A 243 -5.79 3.48 0.16
C ASP A 243 -4.29 3.41 0.48
N TYR A 244 -3.44 3.65 -0.52
CA TYR A 244 -2.15 4.24 -0.26
C TYR A 244 -2.46 5.66 0.12
N ALA A 245 -2.41 5.92 1.42
CA ALA A 245 -2.57 7.23 1.98
C ALA A 245 -1.64 8.19 1.25
N ASN A 246 -2.22 9.10 0.46
CA ASN A 246 -1.56 10.35 0.12
C ASN A 246 -1.41 11.11 1.45
N LYS A 247 -0.18 11.16 1.93
CA LYS A 247 0.38 12.31 2.66
C LYS A 247 1.48 12.87 1.79
#